data_AF-A0A4R6SC30-F1
#
_entry.id   AF-A0A4R6SC30-F1
#
_cell.length_a   1.000
_cell.length_b   1.000
_cell.length_c   1.000
_cell.angle_alpha   90.00
_cell.angle_beta   90.00
_cell.angle_gamma   90.00
#
_symmetry.space_group_name_H-M   'P 1'
#
loop_
_entity.id
_entity.type
_entity.pdbx_description
1 polymer ?
#
loop_
_entity_poly.entity_id
_entity_poly.type
_entity_poly.pdbx_seq_one_letter_code
_entity_poly.pdbx_strand_id
1 'polypeptide(L)'
;MDSHVLGNVLIYAVLVVMPSAVVALLFALPKFFGALRDLRDRRRPPVPVKPPIERLAADLRRVDKAIRELPDGTSIVRRRGTQQAYDALLCQACDALCVPAELDKLPDGLDRELERARVEVELQRAGLVIR
;
A
#
# COMPACT_ATOMS: atom_id res chain seq x y z
N MET A 1 62.45 -32.28 0.54
CA MET A 1 60.98 -32.33 0.47
C MET A 1 60.57 -31.01 -0.12
N ASP A 2 60.39 -31.05 -1.42
CA ASP A 2 60.88 -29.97 -2.27
C ASP A 2 59.80 -28.89 -2.40
N SER A 3 60.21 -27.62 -2.35
CA SER A 3 59.32 -26.44 -2.43
C SER A 3 58.37 -26.50 -3.63
N HIS A 4 58.78 -27.18 -4.69
CA HIS A 4 57.96 -27.46 -5.88
C HIS A 4 56.77 -28.39 -5.62
N VAL A 5 56.90 -29.36 -4.71
CA VAL A 5 55.83 -30.29 -4.33
C VAL A 5 54.77 -29.57 -3.51
N LEU A 6 55.19 -28.74 -2.55
CA LEU A 6 54.29 -27.89 -1.76
C LEU A 6 53.50 -26.91 -2.63
N GLY A 7 54.15 -26.30 -3.63
CA GLY A 7 53.49 -25.41 -4.60
C GLY A 7 52.42 -26.11 -5.43
N ASN A 8 52.71 -27.29 -5.97
CA ASN A 8 51.75 -28.04 -6.77
C ASN A 8 50.55 -28.53 -5.95
N VAL A 9 50.77 -28.99 -4.71
CA VAL A 9 49.69 -29.42 -3.82
C VAL A 9 48.75 -28.25 -3.51
N LEU A 10 49.28 -27.04 -3.31
CA LEU A 10 48.48 -25.83 -3.11
C LEU A 10 47.62 -25.49 -4.35
N ILE A 11 48.19 -25.61 -5.55
CA ILE A 11 47.47 -25.34 -6.81
C ILE A 11 46.31 -26.31 -6.99
N TYR A 12 46.55 -27.61 -6.78
CA TYR A 12 45.48 -28.62 -6.90
C TYR A 12 44.43 -28.48 -5.80
N ALA A 13 44.82 -28.15 -4.58
CA ALA A 13 43.88 -27.89 -3.48
C ALA A 13 42.97 -26.70 -3.80
N VAL A 14 43.52 -25.59 -4.32
CA VAL A 14 42.75 -24.42 -4.73
C VAL A 14 41.79 -24.78 -5.88
N LEU A 15 42.26 -25.53 -6.88
CA LEU A 15 41.46 -25.92 -8.04
C LEU A 15 40.23 -26.77 -7.66
N VAL A 16 40.35 -27.62 -6.64
CA VAL A 16 39.25 -28.50 -6.16
C VAL A 16 38.31 -27.76 -5.20
N VAL A 17 38.86 -26.90 -4.33
CA VAL A 17 38.07 -26.19 -3.31
C VAL A 17 37.30 -25.01 -3.92
N MET A 18 37.84 -24.33 -4.92
CA MET A 18 37.19 -23.19 -5.59
C MET A 18 35.77 -23.47 -6.09
N PRO A 19 35.52 -24.49 -6.93
CA PRO A 19 34.18 -24.71 -7.47
C PRO A 19 33.17 -25.04 -6.36
N SER A 20 33.60 -25.78 -5.34
CA SER A 20 32.76 -26.13 -4.18
C SER A 20 32.43 -24.89 -3.34
N ALA A 21 33.41 -24.01 -3.11
CA ALA A 21 33.22 -22.76 -2.38
C ALA A 21 32.31 -21.79 -3.14
N VAL A 22 32.46 -21.68 -4.47
CA VAL A 22 31.61 -20.84 -5.32
C VAL A 22 30.16 -21.33 -5.31
N VAL A 23 29.93 -22.64 -5.46
CA VAL A 23 28.58 -23.21 -5.40
C VAL A 23 27.96 -23.01 -4.02
N ALA A 24 28.71 -23.25 -2.93
CA ALA A 24 28.24 -23.02 -1.57
C ALA A 24 27.88 -21.54 -1.35
N LEU A 25 28.71 -20.61 -1.84
CA LEU A 25 28.47 -19.18 -1.74
C LEU A 25 27.21 -18.77 -2.51
N LEU A 26 27.04 -19.23 -3.75
CA LEU A 26 25.84 -18.96 -4.57
C LEU A 26 24.55 -19.47 -3.90
N PHE A 27 24.59 -20.61 -3.21
CA PHE A 27 23.44 -21.13 -2.47
C PHE A 27 23.23 -20.46 -1.10
N ALA A 28 24.29 -19.96 -0.47
CA ALA A 28 24.22 -19.28 0.84
C ALA A 28 23.76 -17.83 0.73
N LEU A 29 24.10 -17.12 -0.35
CA LEU A 29 23.67 -15.74 -0.61
C LEU A 29 22.15 -15.54 -0.42
N PRO A 30 21.25 -16.27 -1.12
CA PRO A 30 19.82 -16.05 -0.99
C PRO A 30 19.28 -16.33 0.42
N LYS A 31 19.89 -17.27 1.16
CA LYS A 31 19.51 -17.59 2.55
C LYS A 31 19.94 -16.49 3.52
N PHE A 32 21.14 -15.95 3.35
CA PHE A 32 21.65 -14.88 4.19
C PHE A 32 20.87 -13.57 3.98
N PHE A 33 20.57 -13.23 2.71
CA PHE A 33 19.72 -12.08 2.40
C PHE A 33 18.27 -12.26 2.89
N GLY A 34 17.75 -13.49 2.90
CA GLY A 34 16.46 -13.82 3.50
C GLY A 34 16.43 -13.58 5.03
N ALA A 35 17.46 -14.02 5.75
CA ALA A 35 17.58 -13.81 7.19
C ALA A 35 17.73 -12.33 7.58
N LEU A 36 18.52 -11.56 6.80
CA LEU A 36 18.61 -10.11 6.98
C LEU A 36 17.27 -9.40 6.69
N ARG A 37 16.51 -9.88 5.70
CA ARG A 37 15.18 -9.34 5.40
C ARG A 37 14.20 -9.64 6.54
N ASP A 38 14.21 -10.83 7.12
CA ASP A 38 13.35 -11.22 8.25
C ASP A 38 13.62 -10.36 9.50
N LEU A 39 14.90 -10.09 9.80
CA LEU A 39 15.28 -9.17 10.89
C LEU A 39 14.79 -7.73 10.65
N ARG A 40 14.79 -7.28 9.39
CA ARG A 40 14.31 -5.95 9.01
C ARG A 40 12.78 -5.86 9.06
N ASP A 41 12.07 -6.92 8.70
CA ASP A 41 10.61 -6.97 8.74
C ASP A 41 10.08 -7.00 10.19
N ARG A 42 10.79 -7.68 11.10
CA ARG A 42 10.49 -7.66 12.55
C ARG A 42 10.64 -6.28 13.19
N ARG A 43 11.43 -5.37 12.61
CA ARG A 43 11.55 -3.98 13.08
C ARG A 43 10.51 -3.05 12.45
N ARG A 44 9.69 -3.54 11.52
CA ARG A 44 8.64 -2.74 10.93
C ARG A 44 7.52 -2.60 11.96
N PRO A 45 7.15 -1.38 12.37
CA PRO A 45 6.00 -1.21 13.25
C PRO A 45 4.76 -1.80 12.57
N PRO A 46 3.82 -2.36 13.35
CA PRO A 46 2.57 -2.89 12.80
C PRO A 46 1.91 -1.78 11.97
N VAL A 47 1.73 -2.05 10.67
CA VAL A 47 1.05 -1.13 9.78
C VAL A 47 -0.44 -1.22 10.13
N PRO A 48 -1.13 -0.09 10.41
CA PRO A 48 -2.56 -0.14 10.68
C PRO A 48 -3.27 -0.78 9.49
N VAL A 49 -4.19 -1.70 9.78
CA VAL A 49 -4.88 -2.52 8.77
C VAL A 49 -5.73 -1.65 7.84
N LYS A 50 -6.20 -0.50 8.34
CA LYS A 50 -6.93 0.52 7.57
C LYS A 50 -6.09 1.80 7.46
N PRO A 51 -6.29 2.61 6.41
CA PRO A 51 -5.66 3.91 6.31
C PRO A 51 -5.91 4.74 7.58
N PRO A 52 -4.93 5.51 8.08
CA PRO A 52 -5.16 6.49 9.14
C PRO A 52 -6.31 7.43 8.77
N ILE A 53 -7.18 7.74 9.74
CA ILE A 53 -8.38 8.55 9.51
C ILE A 53 -8.03 9.96 9.00
N GLU A 54 -6.87 10.48 9.39
CA GLU A 54 -6.36 11.78 8.94
C GLU A 54 -6.04 11.78 7.44
N ARG A 55 -5.56 10.64 6.91
CA ARG A 55 -5.34 10.48 5.47
C ARG A 55 -6.67 10.44 4.72
N LEU A 56 -7.65 9.69 5.24
CA LEU A 56 -9.01 9.68 4.66
C LEU A 56 -9.64 11.07 4.64
N ALA A 57 -9.51 11.83 5.73
CA ALA A 57 -9.98 13.21 5.78
C ALA A 57 -9.28 14.12 4.75
N ALA A 58 -7.96 13.96 4.58
CA ALA A 58 -7.20 14.72 3.59
C ALA A 58 -7.58 14.35 2.16
N ASP A 59 -7.77 13.06 1.88
CA ASP A 59 -8.18 12.57 0.56
C ASP A 59 -9.60 13.02 0.23
N LEU A 60 -10.53 12.99 1.18
CA LEU A 60 -11.88 13.55 1.01
C LEU A 60 -11.84 15.03 0.66
N ARG A 61 -11.11 15.87 1.42
CA ARG A 61 -10.94 17.31 1.10
C ARG A 61 -10.35 17.53 -0.28
N ARG A 62 -9.37 16.69 -0.67
CA ARG A 62 -8.73 16.77 -1.98
C ARG A 62 -9.69 16.44 -3.12
N VAL A 63 -10.47 15.37 -3.00
CA VAL A 63 -11.43 14.96 -4.03
C VAL A 63 -12.61 15.93 -4.10
N ASP A 64 -13.13 16.37 -2.95
CA ASP A 64 -14.19 17.38 -2.88
C ASP A 64 -13.76 18.70 -3.56
N LYS A 65 -12.51 19.13 -3.34
CA LYS A 65 -11.91 20.24 -4.10
C LYS A 65 -11.86 19.95 -5.60
N ALA A 66 -11.43 18.75 -6.01
CA ALA A 66 -11.37 18.36 -7.42
C ALA A 66 -12.76 18.31 -8.10
N ILE A 67 -13.82 17.97 -7.34
CA ILE A 67 -15.21 18.03 -7.83
C ILE A 67 -15.64 19.48 -8.05
N ARG A 68 -15.34 20.37 -7.10
CA ARG A 68 -15.68 21.80 -7.20
C ARG A 68 -14.93 22.53 -8.31
N GLU A 69 -13.69 22.14 -8.57
CA GLU A 69 -12.81 22.75 -9.57
C GLU A 69 -12.95 22.13 -10.97
N LEU A 70 -13.91 21.22 -11.16
CA LEU A 70 -14.09 20.52 -12.42
C LEU A 70 -14.59 21.50 -13.51
N PRO A 71 -13.85 21.71 -14.61
CA PRO A 71 -14.22 22.70 -15.62
C PRO A 71 -15.57 22.41 -16.28
N ASP A 72 -16.26 23.47 -16.71
CA ASP A 72 -17.41 23.36 -17.59
C ASP A 72 -17.00 22.70 -18.90
N GLY A 73 -17.80 21.72 -19.35
CA GLY A 73 -17.46 20.86 -20.50
C GLY A 73 -16.63 19.61 -20.15
N THR A 74 -16.34 19.36 -18.87
CA THR A 74 -15.74 18.07 -18.47
C THR A 74 -16.62 16.90 -18.89
N SER A 75 -16.00 15.86 -19.45
CA SER A 75 -16.71 14.65 -19.89
C SER A 75 -17.52 14.03 -18.74
N ILE A 76 -18.70 13.50 -19.07
CA ILE A 76 -19.57 12.81 -18.12
C ILE A 76 -18.82 11.68 -17.41
N VAL A 77 -17.94 10.97 -18.14
CA VAL A 77 -17.11 9.88 -17.59
C VAL A 77 -16.19 10.40 -16.50
N ARG A 78 -15.49 11.52 -16.71
CA ARG A 78 -14.59 12.09 -15.71
C ARG A 78 -15.37 12.59 -14.50
N ARG A 79 -16.51 13.26 -14.71
CA ARG A 79 -17.37 13.71 -13.61
C ARG A 79 -17.87 12.55 -12.75
N ARG A 80 -18.36 11.48 -13.38
CA ARG A 80 -18.80 10.26 -12.68
C ARG A 80 -17.65 9.56 -11.97
N GLY A 81 -16.49 9.43 -12.60
CA GLY A 81 -15.32 8.80 -11.99
C GLY A 81 -14.84 9.54 -10.73
N THR A 82 -14.80 10.88 -10.77
CA THR A 82 -14.46 11.66 -9.57
C THR A 82 -15.52 11.49 -8.47
N GLN A 83 -16.80 11.44 -8.83
CA GLN A 83 -17.88 11.23 -7.87
C GLN A 83 -17.83 9.83 -7.23
N GLN A 84 -17.55 8.79 -8.02
CA GLN A 84 -17.38 7.42 -7.53
C GLN A 84 -16.16 7.30 -6.60
N ALA A 85 -15.06 8.01 -6.90
CA ALA A 85 -13.91 8.06 -6.02
C ALA A 85 -14.23 8.73 -4.67
N TYR A 86 -15.06 9.78 -4.70
CA TYR A 86 -15.54 10.43 -3.49
C TYR A 86 -16.42 9.52 -2.64
N ASP A 87 -17.38 8.83 -3.27
CA ASP A 87 -18.27 7.87 -2.62
C ASP A 87 -17.48 6.72 -1.97
N ALA A 88 -16.49 6.18 -2.66
CA ALA A 88 -15.61 5.13 -2.13
C ALA A 88 -14.82 5.60 -0.89
N LEU A 89 -14.37 6.87 -0.86
CA LEU A 89 -13.70 7.44 0.31
C LEU A 89 -14.67 7.63 1.49
N LEU A 90 -15.93 8.01 1.22
CA LEU A 90 -16.97 8.10 2.25
C LEU A 90 -17.24 6.73 2.88
N CYS A 91 -17.33 5.66 2.07
CA CYS A 91 -17.51 4.29 2.59
C CYS A 91 -16.31 3.87 3.46
N GLN A 92 -15.07 4.14 3.04
CA GLN A 92 -13.88 3.86 3.85
C GLN A 92 -13.88 4.62 5.18
N ALA A 93 -14.31 5.89 5.18
CA ALA A 93 -14.42 6.69 6.39
C ALA A 93 -15.52 6.16 7.32
N CYS A 94 -16.66 5.75 6.76
CA CYS A 94 -17.75 5.11 7.50
C CYS A 94 -17.27 3.81 8.17
N ASP A 95 -16.55 2.98 7.43
CA ASP A 95 -15.97 1.73 7.94
C ASP A 95 -14.92 1.96 9.04
N ALA A 96 -14.19 3.08 8.98
CA ALA A 96 -13.19 3.44 9.98
C ALA A 96 -13.83 3.98 11.26
N LEU A 97 -14.95 4.69 11.15
CA LEU A 97 -15.68 5.30 12.27
C LEU A 97 -16.91 4.50 12.73
N CYS A 98 -17.13 3.32 12.16
CA CYS A 98 -18.29 2.46 12.41
C CYS A 98 -19.65 3.17 12.18
N VAL A 99 -19.71 4.05 11.19
CA VAL A 99 -20.94 4.72 10.76
C VAL A 99 -21.65 3.82 9.74
N PRO A 100 -22.94 3.51 9.91
CA PRO A 100 -23.69 2.72 8.93
C PRO A 100 -23.88 3.54 7.64
N ALA A 101 -23.55 2.96 6.49
CA ALA A 101 -23.71 3.55 5.17
C ALA A 101 -24.23 2.53 4.15
N GLU A 102 -25.06 2.99 3.22
CA GLU A 102 -25.64 2.17 2.15
C GLU A 102 -25.32 2.68 0.74
N LEU A 103 -24.35 3.59 0.60
CA LEU A 103 -23.93 4.17 -0.68
C LEU A 103 -23.70 3.11 -1.77
N ASP A 104 -23.03 2.02 -1.41
CA ASP A 104 -22.64 0.94 -2.33
C ASP A 104 -23.84 0.11 -2.82
N LYS A 105 -24.97 0.16 -2.10
CA LYS A 105 -26.20 -0.61 -2.40
C LYS A 105 -27.17 0.17 -3.28
N LEU A 106 -27.12 1.49 -3.25
CA LEU A 106 -28.06 2.35 -3.96
C LEU A 106 -27.61 2.54 -5.42
N PRO A 107 -28.52 2.52 -6.41
CA PRO A 107 -28.18 2.87 -7.78
C PRO A 107 -27.81 4.35 -7.92
N ASP A 108 -27.10 4.71 -8.99
CA ASP A 108 -26.84 6.11 -9.31
C ASP A 108 -28.17 6.88 -9.49
N GLY A 109 -28.28 8.04 -8.85
CA GLY A 109 -29.49 8.87 -8.87
C GLY A 109 -29.71 9.59 -7.55
N LEU A 110 -30.93 10.12 -7.39
CA LEU A 110 -31.30 10.95 -6.23
C LEU A 110 -31.14 10.22 -4.89
N ASP A 111 -31.51 8.94 -4.81
CA ASP A 111 -31.41 8.17 -3.56
C ASP A 111 -29.96 8.09 -3.07
N ARG A 112 -29.01 7.84 -3.97
CA ARG A 112 -27.58 7.82 -3.66
C ARG A 112 -27.06 9.20 -3.27
N GLU A 113 -27.57 10.28 -3.88
CA GLU A 113 -27.21 11.65 -3.50
C GLU A 113 -27.72 12.02 -2.09
N LEU A 114 -28.93 11.62 -1.74
CA LEU A 114 -29.50 11.81 -0.41
C LEU A 114 -28.73 11.04 0.66
N GLU A 115 -28.41 9.77 0.37
CA GLU A 115 -27.61 8.94 1.27
C GLU A 115 -26.20 9.51 1.45
N ARG A 116 -25.58 10.04 0.38
CA ARG A 116 -24.29 10.77 0.46
C ARG A 116 -24.38 11.95 1.44
N ALA A 117 -25.40 12.79 1.30
CA ALA A 117 -25.59 13.94 2.19
C ALA A 117 -25.80 13.50 3.66
N ARG A 118 -26.58 12.44 3.89
CA ARG A 118 -26.76 11.85 5.23
C ARG A 118 -25.43 11.38 5.81
N VAL A 119 -24.66 10.62 5.04
CA VAL A 119 -23.35 10.08 5.45
C VAL A 119 -22.36 11.19 5.78
N GLU A 120 -22.28 12.23 4.96
CA GLU A 120 -21.41 13.38 5.22
C GLU A 120 -21.71 14.03 6.57
N VAL A 121 -23.00 14.22 6.89
CA VAL A 121 -23.43 14.77 8.18
C VAL A 121 -23.06 13.84 9.34
N GLU A 122 -23.26 12.54 9.21
CA GLU A 122 -22.90 11.57 10.26
C GLU A 122 -21.39 11.50 10.50
N LEU A 123 -20.59 11.54 9.42
CA LEU A 123 -19.13 11.61 9.52
C LEU A 123 -18.66 12.91 10.19
N GLN A 124 -19.30 14.05 9.89
CA GLN A 124 -19.02 15.32 10.57
C GLN A 124 -19.38 15.25 12.06
N ARG A 125 -20.51 14.64 12.41
CA ARG A 125 -20.92 14.41 13.81
C ARG A 125 -19.94 13.51 14.56
N ALA A 126 -19.34 12.54 13.86
CA ALA A 126 -18.26 11.71 14.39
C ALA A 126 -16.90 12.43 14.48
N GLY A 127 -16.80 13.70 14.07
CA GLY A 127 -15.61 14.55 14.19
C GLY A 127 -14.75 14.62 12.93
N LEU A 128 -15.18 14.06 11.80
CA LEU A 128 -14.43 14.13 10.55
C LEU A 128 -14.68 15.46 9.81
N VAL A 129 -13.63 16.26 9.63
CA VAL A 129 -13.71 17.53 8.89
C VAL A 129 -13.49 17.29 7.39
N ILE A 130 -14.60 17.27 6.65
CA ILE A 130 -14.65 16.92 5.21
C ILE A 130 -14.50 18.17 4.32
N ARG A 131 -14.78 19.37 4.84
CA ARG A 131 -14.83 20.63 4.09
C ARG A 131 -13.96 21.72 4.69
#